data_AF-A0A0N0VJ94-F1
#
_entry.id   AF-A0A0N0VJ94-F1
#
_cell.length_a   1.000
_cell.length_b   1.000
_cell.length_c   1.000
_cell.angle_alpha   90.00
_cell.angle_beta   90.00
_cell.angle_gamma   90.00
#
_symmetry.space_group_name_H-M   'P 1'
#
loop_
_entity.id
_entity.type
_entity.pdbx_description
1 polymer ?
#
loop_
_entity_poly.entity_id
_entity_poly.type
_entity_poly.pdbx_seq_one_letter_code
_entity_poly.pdbx_strand_id
1 'polypeptide(L)'
;MINDRIRRARQLKGITLEALALQMGDITKQALSKYEKGAVIPGSARLLQLARALDVSPEYFFRAEAVVLAPLEFRKLAKMPRYRQLQVEERMREYLERYISLEMCFDPLDILTTTTPAQIIEVSGADDAERAAEKLRELWGIGSDPIFHLSEQLEEHGIKVVMLEGPNDFDGACAATRDGHHVLIALNAERPGERIRFTAAHELGHWTMRLPEEMSERDRENCCHRFAGAFLYPAKCVTGDFGHHPRSKVHPRELLIAKRQYGLSMQAVLRRLKDLNLLSESGYKSLTIRFSTNGWRKSEPEPLLCKAPHRFESLVFRGYAEGLITQSRAAEFLRKPVTALDPDFLGALESA
;
A
#
# COMPACT_ATOMS: atom_id res chain seq x y z
N MET A 1 22.71 -2.46 12.82
CA MET A 1 24.10 -1.95 12.78
C MET A 1 24.33 -1.01 11.59
N ILE A 2 25.35 -0.13 11.64
CA ILE A 2 25.66 0.88 10.59
C ILE A 2 25.89 0.22 9.21
N ASN A 3 26.60 -0.91 9.15
CA ASN A 3 26.87 -1.64 7.91
C ASN A 3 25.58 -2.06 7.18
N ASP A 4 24.56 -2.50 7.92
CA ASP A 4 23.25 -2.85 7.36
C ASP A 4 22.54 -1.62 6.81
N ARG A 5 22.60 -0.49 7.53
CA ARG A 5 22.01 0.78 7.07
C ARG A 5 22.64 1.22 5.74
N ILE A 6 23.96 1.13 5.60
CA ILE A 6 24.65 1.46 4.34
C ILE A 6 24.14 0.59 3.18
N ARG A 7 24.12 -0.73 3.37
CA ARG A 7 23.62 -1.67 2.37
C ARG A 7 22.18 -1.36 1.97
N ARG A 8 21.32 -1.07 2.94
CA ARG A 8 19.91 -0.78 2.70
C ARG A 8 19.67 0.56 2.03
N ALA A 9 20.38 1.61 2.42
CA ALA A 9 20.31 2.90 1.73
C ALA A 9 20.71 2.75 0.26
N ARG A 10 21.72 1.91 -0.03
CA ARG A 10 22.07 1.57 -1.42
C ARG A 10 20.95 0.81 -2.16
N GLN A 11 20.34 -0.18 -1.52
CA GLN A 11 19.21 -0.93 -2.09
C GLN A 11 17.98 -0.05 -2.32
N LEU A 12 17.69 0.87 -1.39
CA LEU A 12 16.63 1.86 -1.48
C LEU A 12 16.83 2.79 -2.69
N LYS A 13 18.07 3.23 -2.91
CA LYS A 13 18.46 4.03 -4.09
C LYS A 13 18.50 3.20 -5.39
N GLY A 14 18.55 1.88 -5.30
CA GLY A 14 18.52 0.99 -6.46
C GLY A 14 19.84 0.92 -7.25
N ILE A 15 20.99 1.26 -6.64
CA ILE A 15 22.29 1.30 -7.32
C ILE A 15 23.21 0.14 -6.89
N THR A 16 24.14 -0.25 -7.77
CA THR A 16 25.16 -1.27 -7.47
C THR A 16 26.29 -0.68 -6.62
N LEU A 17 27.13 -1.55 -6.03
CA LEU A 17 28.33 -1.11 -5.33
C LEU A 17 29.30 -0.39 -6.28
N GLU A 18 29.38 -0.84 -7.53
CA GLU A 18 30.16 -0.22 -8.60
C GLU A 18 29.64 1.18 -8.93
N ALA A 19 28.32 1.34 -9.07
CA ALA A 19 27.71 2.64 -9.34
C ALA A 19 27.91 3.60 -8.17
N LEU A 20 27.78 3.12 -6.93
CA LEU A 20 28.05 3.93 -5.74
C LEU A 20 29.53 4.35 -5.65
N ALA A 21 30.47 3.44 -5.93
CA ALA A 21 31.89 3.75 -5.99
C ALA A 21 32.18 4.83 -7.04
N LEU A 22 31.61 4.67 -8.25
CA LEU A 22 31.76 5.63 -9.33
C LEU A 22 31.19 7.01 -8.95
N GLN A 23 30.02 7.04 -8.31
CA GLN A 23 29.37 8.28 -7.87
C GLN A 23 30.16 9.01 -6.78
N MET A 24 30.81 8.27 -5.87
CA MET A 24 31.66 8.85 -4.83
C MET A 24 33.03 9.27 -5.37
N GLY A 25 33.55 8.57 -6.38
CA GLY A 25 34.78 8.90 -7.11
C GLY A 25 36.09 8.66 -6.35
N ASP A 26 36.05 8.58 -5.02
CA ASP A 26 37.22 8.49 -4.14
C ASP A 26 37.29 7.17 -3.33
N ILE A 27 36.48 6.17 -3.70
CA ILE A 27 36.41 4.88 -3.02
C ILE A 27 36.17 3.73 -3.99
N THR A 28 36.75 2.56 -3.69
CA THR A 28 36.59 1.36 -4.53
C THR A 28 35.37 0.53 -4.12
N LYS A 29 34.83 -0.27 -5.07
CA LYS A 29 33.79 -1.27 -4.81
C LYS A 29 34.17 -2.20 -3.64
N GLN A 30 35.43 -2.62 -3.56
CA GLN A 30 35.93 -3.52 -2.52
C GLN A 30 35.87 -2.86 -1.14
N ALA A 31 36.21 -1.58 -1.04
CA ALA A 31 36.11 -0.83 0.21
C ALA A 31 34.65 -0.66 0.64
N LEU A 32 33.74 -0.31 -0.28
CA LEU A 32 32.29 -0.26 0.02
C LEU A 32 31.75 -1.63 0.44
N SER A 33 32.20 -2.71 -0.19
CA SER A 33 31.81 -4.07 0.20
C SER A 33 32.24 -4.40 1.63
N LYS A 34 33.44 -3.93 2.06
CA LYS A 34 33.89 -4.08 3.45
C LYS A 34 32.99 -3.31 4.43
N TYR A 35 32.53 -2.11 4.05
CA TYR A 35 31.57 -1.35 4.86
C TYR A 35 30.24 -2.10 5.02
N GLU A 36 29.63 -2.59 3.93
CA GLU A 36 28.35 -3.30 4.00
C GLU A 36 28.43 -4.64 4.76
N LYS A 37 29.60 -5.29 4.75
CA LYS A 37 29.87 -6.52 5.49
C LYS A 37 30.23 -6.28 6.97
N GLY A 38 30.38 -5.03 7.39
CA GLY A 38 30.82 -4.68 8.75
C GLY A 38 32.30 -4.99 9.03
N ALA A 39 33.10 -5.27 8.00
CA ALA A 39 34.53 -5.55 8.15
C ALA A 39 35.35 -4.28 8.46
N VAL A 40 34.84 -3.11 8.08
CA VAL A 40 35.42 -1.79 8.40
C VAL A 40 34.28 -0.83 8.72
N ILE A 41 34.43 -0.02 9.76
CA ILE A 41 33.47 1.03 10.10
C ILE A 41 33.92 2.34 9.42
N PRO A 42 33.07 2.98 8.60
CA PRO A 42 33.40 4.27 8.00
C PRO A 42 33.45 5.39 9.05
N GLY A 43 34.42 6.30 8.92
CA GLY A 43 34.48 7.52 9.73
C GLY A 43 33.37 8.53 9.37
N SER A 44 33.22 9.57 10.19
CA SER A 44 32.16 10.60 10.04
C SER A 44 32.16 11.28 8.67
N ALA A 45 33.32 11.71 8.16
CA ALA A 45 33.44 12.30 6.83
C ALA A 45 32.96 11.36 5.72
N ARG A 46 33.23 10.06 5.86
CA ARG A 46 32.81 9.03 4.90
C ARG A 46 31.31 8.76 4.99
N LEU A 47 30.73 8.78 6.20
CA LEU A 47 29.28 8.71 6.39
C LEU A 47 28.56 9.90 5.76
N LEU A 48 29.09 11.12 5.86
CA LEU A 48 28.51 12.29 5.21
C LEU A 48 28.57 12.23 3.66
N GLN A 49 29.63 11.66 3.10
CA GLN A 49 29.69 11.40 1.66
C GLN A 49 28.70 10.32 1.25
N LEU A 50 28.59 9.23 2.02
CA LEU A 50 27.61 8.17 1.78
C LEU A 50 26.18 8.70 1.87
N ALA A 51 25.86 9.54 2.86
CA ALA A 51 24.53 10.15 3.01
C ALA A 51 24.11 10.89 1.74
N ARG A 52 24.99 11.77 1.24
CA ARG A 52 24.79 12.52 -0.01
C ARG A 52 24.70 11.61 -1.23
N ALA A 53 25.61 10.65 -1.36
CA ALA A 53 25.63 9.72 -2.49
C ALA A 53 24.41 8.77 -2.49
N LEU A 54 23.82 8.48 -1.33
CA LEU A 54 22.69 7.58 -1.16
C LEU A 54 21.35 8.30 -1.01
N ASP A 55 21.34 9.63 -1.01
CA ASP A 55 20.15 10.47 -0.85
C ASP A 55 19.37 10.15 0.44
N VAL A 56 20.10 10.04 1.54
CA VAL A 56 19.58 9.83 2.90
C VAL A 56 20.18 10.86 3.85
N SER A 57 19.50 11.13 4.95
CA SER A 57 20.07 11.98 6.01
C SER A 57 21.20 11.24 6.75
N PRO A 58 22.22 11.93 7.29
CA PRO A 58 23.28 11.29 8.08
C PRO A 58 22.75 10.47 9.26
N GLU A 59 21.65 10.92 9.88
CA GLU A 59 20.98 10.29 11.02
C GLU A 59 20.43 8.90 10.66
N TYR A 60 20.12 8.65 9.38
CA TYR A 60 19.66 7.35 8.90
C TYR A 60 20.60 6.21 9.30
N PHE A 61 21.92 6.44 9.28
CA PHE A 61 22.90 5.40 9.62
C PHE A 61 22.91 5.02 11.10
N PHE A 62 22.37 5.89 11.97
CA PHE A 62 22.41 5.74 13.42
C PHE A 62 21.06 5.30 14.02
N ARG A 63 20.00 5.19 13.21
CA ARG A 63 18.70 4.67 13.66
C ARG A 63 18.86 3.24 14.23
N ALA A 64 18.17 2.98 15.35
CA ALA A 64 18.12 1.69 16.03
C ALA A 64 17.70 0.54 15.11
N GLU A 65 17.86 -0.71 15.58
CA GLU A 65 17.77 -1.90 14.73
C GLU A 65 16.45 -2.01 13.97
N ALA A 66 16.60 -2.64 12.81
CA ALA A 66 15.60 -2.72 11.79
C ALA A 66 14.40 -3.57 12.18
N VAL A 67 13.22 -3.14 11.74
CA VAL A 67 12.04 -3.97 11.77
C VAL A 67 12.24 -5.13 10.81
N VAL A 68 12.18 -6.35 11.36
CA VAL A 68 12.26 -7.56 10.54
C VAL A 68 10.87 -7.86 9.99
N LEU A 69 10.63 -7.39 8.76
CA LEU A 69 9.47 -7.81 7.98
C LEU A 69 9.48 -9.34 7.84
N ALA A 70 8.37 -9.97 8.25
CA ALA A 70 8.07 -11.31 7.79
C ALA A 70 7.68 -11.28 6.32
N PRO A 71 8.01 -12.33 5.56
CA PRO A 71 7.48 -12.50 4.22
C PRO A 71 6.00 -12.81 4.32
N LEU A 72 5.15 -11.78 4.34
CA LEU A 72 3.71 -11.95 4.51
C LEU A 72 2.87 -11.72 3.25
N GLU A 73 3.43 -11.16 2.16
CA GLU A 73 3.21 -11.61 0.77
C GLU A 73 3.93 -10.69 -0.26
N PHE A 74 5.18 -11.04 -0.59
CA PHE A 74 5.94 -10.42 -1.69
C PHE A 74 5.67 -11.10 -3.05
N ARG A 75 4.62 -11.94 -3.16
CA ARG A 75 4.37 -12.78 -4.35
C ARG A 75 4.11 -11.95 -5.61
N LYS A 76 3.45 -10.79 -5.50
CA LYS A 76 3.24 -9.87 -6.64
C LYS A 76 4.51 -9.23 -7.18
N LEU A 77 5.55 -9.11 -6.34
CA LEU A 77 6.85 -8.62 -6.79
C LEU A 77 7.55 -9.64 -7.71
N ALA A 78 7.16 -10.93 -7.71
CA ALA A 78 7.83 -11.98 -8.47
C ALA A 78 7.93 -11.72 -9.98
N LYS A 79 7.00 -10.93 -10.56
CA LYS A 79 7.04 -10.55 -11.98
C LYS A 79 8.05 -9.44 -12.30
N MET A 80 8.54 -8.73 -11.28
CA MET A 80 9.51 -7.65 -11.41
C MET A 80 10.95 -8.19 -11.34
N PRO A 81 11.94 -7.53 -11.96
CA PRO A 81 13.34 -7.86 -11.74
C PRO A 81 13.72 -7.81 -10.25
N ARG A 82 14.53 -8.77 -9.78
CA ARG A 82 14.92 -8.92 -8.36
C ARG A 82 15.41 -7.63 -7.70
N TYR A 83 16.15 -6.79 -8.42
CA TYR A 83 16.63 -5.51 -7.88
C TYR A 83 15.49 -4.54 -7.55
N ARG A 84 14.40 -4.52 -8.34
CA ARG A 84 13.22 -3.70 -8.07
C ARG A 84 12.38 -4.25 -6.93
N GLN A 85 12.29 -5.59 -6.84
CA GLN A 85 11.62 -6.24 -5.70
C GLN A 85 12.28 -5.80 -4.39
N LEU A 86 13.61 -5.90 -4.33
CA LEU A 86 14.41 -5.45 -3.19
C LEU A 86 14.21 -3.96 -2.90
N GLN A 87 14.09 -3.11 -3.93
CA GLN A 87 13.84 -1.68 -3.74
C GLN A 87 12.46 -1.42 -3.12
N VAL A 88 11.41 -2.11 -3.58
CA VAL A 88 10.06 -2.00 -3.01
C VAL A 88 10.05 -2.52 -1.57
N GLU A 89 10.66 -3.67 -1.32
CA GLU A 89 10.81 -4.24 0.03
C GLU A 89 11.49 -3.27 1.00
N GLU A 90 12.59 -2.64 0.58
CA GLU A 90 13.30 -1.69 1.43
C GLU A 90 12.55 -0.36 1.60
N ARG A 91 11.78 0.08 0.62
CA ARG A 91 10.86 1.23 0.77
C ARG A 91 9.76 0.95 1.79
N MET A 92 9.13 -0.21 1.71
CA MET A 92 8.13 -0.66 2.67
C MET A 92 8.72 -0.78 4.07
N ARG A 93 9.89 -1.40 4.19
CA ARG A 93 10.60 -1.56 5.47
C ARG A 93 10.93 -0.21 6.09
N GLU A 94 11.52 0.69 5.32
CA GLU A 94 11.90 2.01 5.83
C GLU A 94 10.69 2.81 6.29
N TYR A 95 9.58 2.78 5.53
CA TYR A 95 8.34 3.44 5.92
C TYR A 95 7.78 2.84 7.22
N LEU A 96 7.73 1.51 7.32
CA LEU A 96 7.25 0.84 8.53
C LEU A 96 8.12 1.15 9.75
N GLU A 97 9.44 1.15 9.60
CA GLU A 97 10.38 1.55 10.65
C GLU A 97 10.12 2.98 11.13
N ARG A 98 9.88 3.93 10.21
CA ARG A 98 9.50 5.31 10.58
C ARG A 98 8.17 5.35 11.31
N TYR A 99 7.17 4.63 10.82
CA TYR A 99 5.83 4.58 11.42
C TYR A 99 5.89 4.06 12.85
N ILE A 100 6.56 2.91 13.07
CA ILE A 100 6.71 2.34 14.41
C ILE A 100 7.51 3.27 15.31
N SER A 101 8.60 3.85 14.80
CA SER A 101 9.40 4.82 15.57
C SER A 101 8.60 6.07 15.98
N LEU A 102 7.63 6.49 15.16
CA LEU A 102 6.73 7.59 15.48
C LEU A 102 5.70 7.18 16.53
N GLU A 103 5.08 6.00 16.38
CA GLU A 103 4.11 5.48 17.36
C GLU A 103 4.75 5.29 18.75
N MET A 104 6.02 4.91 18.83
CA MET A 104 6.78 4.80 20.09
C MET A 104 6.99 6.14 20.81
N CYS A 105 6.72 7.28 20.17
CA CYS A 105 6.77 8.59 20.82
C CYS A 105 5.51 8.93 21.61
N PHE A 106 4.43 8.16 21.45
CA PHE A 106 3.14 8.39 22.11
C PHE A 106 2.88 7.37 23.22
N ASP A 107 1.97 7.71 24.15
CA ASP A 107 1.35 6.68 24.98
C ASP A 107 0.53 5.73 24.08
N PRO A 108 0.72 4.40 24.17
CA PRO A 108 -0.03 3.44 23.37
C PRO A 108 -1.56 3.60 23.46
N LEU A 109 -2.08 4.11 24.57
CA LEU A 109 -3.51 4.35 24.75
C LEU A 109 -4.03 5.51 23.89
N ASP A 110 -3.19 6.51 23.59
CA ASP A 110 -3.56 7.72 22.84
C ASP A 110 -3.64 7.49 21.32
N ILE A 111 -3.05 6.40 20.85
CA ILE A 111 -2.94 6.04 19.44
C ILE A 111 -3.48 4.64 19.14
N LEU A 112 -4.18 4.04 20.09
CA LEU A 112 -4.70 2.68 19.96
C LEU A 112 -5.59 2.56 18.72
N THR A 113 -5.37 1.50 17.95
CA THR A 113 -6.20 1.12 16.80
C THR A 113 -6.69 -0.30 17.00
N THR A 114 -7.89 -0.58 16.51
CA THR A 114 -8.40 -1.95 16.49
C THR A 114 -7.52 -2.75 15.55
N THR A 115 -6.98 -3.90 15.96
CA THR A 115 -6.12 -4.69 15.09
C THR A 115 -6.96 -5.68 14.28
N THR A 116 -6.71 -5.74 12.97
CA THR A 116 -7.25 -6.81 12.12
C THR A 116 -6.25 -7.97 12.07
N PRO A 117 -6.53 -9.12 12.69
CA PRO A 117 -5.59 -10.22 12.68
C PRO A 117 -5.49 -10.87 11.30
N ALA A 118 -4.35 -11.50 11.01
CA ALA A 118 -4.14 -12.24 9.77
C ALA A 118 -5.01 -13.50 9.71
N GLN A 119 -5.48 -13.83 8.50
CA GLN A 119 -6.09 -15.13 8.17
C GLN A 119 -7.21 -15.52 9.13
N ILE A 120 -8.08 -14.57 9.50
CA ILE A 120 -9.17 -14.74 10.45
C ILE A 120 -10.41 -15.42 9.86
N ILE A 121 -10.51 -15.51 8.53
CA ILE A 121 -11.68 -16.07 7.84
C ILE A 121 -11.26 -17.20 6.90
N GLU A 122 -11.73 -18.42 7.17
CA GLU A 122 -11.53 -19.58 6.29
C GLU A 122 -12.24 -19.39 4.95
N VAL A 123 -11.52 -19.63 3.84
CA VAL A 123 -12.04 -19.46 2.48
C VAL A 123 -11.60 -20.63 1.61
N SER A 124 -12.55 -21.40 1.10
CA SER A 124 -12.27 -22.56 0.22
C SER A 124 -12.48 -22.24 -1.27
N GLY A 125 -13.04 -21.08 -1.59
CA GLY A 125 -13.30 -20.66 -2.97
C GLY A 125 -13.93 -19.28 -3.09
N ALA A 126 -14.32 -18.90 -4.30
CA ALA A 126 -14.82 -17.55 -4.60
C ALA A 126 -16.09 -17.19 -3.80
N ASP A 127 -17.05 -18.11 -3.66
CA ASP A 127 -18.28 -17.83 -2.91
C ASP A 127 -18.00 -17.62 -1.41
N ASP A 128 -17.01 -18.31 -0.86
CA ASP A 128 -16.54 -18.10 0.51
C ASP A 128 -15.84 -16.74 0.64
N ALA A 129 -15.10 -16.30 -0.39
CA ALA A 129 -14.45 -15.01 -0.42
C ALA A 129 -15.45 -13.83 -0.45
N GLU A 130 -16.60 -14.01 -1.11
CA GLU A 130 -17.73 -13.07 -1.04
C GLU A 130 -18.24 -12.92 0.40
N ARG A 131 -18.51 -14.04 1.07
CA ARG A 131 -18.97 -14.05 2.48
C ARG A 131 -17.89 -13.54 3.44
N ALA A 132 -16.62 -13.76 3.13
CA ALA A 132 -15.51 -13.22 3.91
C ALA A 132 -15.47 -11.69 3.86
N ALA A 133 -15.76 -11.10 2.70
CA ALA A 133 -15.86 -9.65 2.58
C ALA A 133 -17.02 -9.07 3.40
N GLU A 134 -18.20 -9.71 3.37
CA GLU A 134 -19.36 -9.32 4.18
C GLU A 134 -19.05 -9.44 5.68
N LYS A 135 -18.48 -10.57 6.11
CA LYS A 135 -18.07 -10.80 7.49
C LYS A 135 -17.04 -9.78 7.97
N LEU A 136 -16.08 -9.38 7.13
CA LEU A 136 -15.12 -8.34 7.52
C LEU A 136 -15.80 -6.98 7.68
N ARG A 137 -16.74 -6.62 6.81
CA ARG A 137 -17.53 -5.39 6.96
C ARG A 137 -18.35 -5.37 8.24
N GLU A 138 -18.90 -6.51 8.65
CA GLU A 138 -19.61 -6.68 9.92
C GLU A 138 -18.65 -6.50 11.10
N LEU A 139 -17.48 -7.15 11.07
CA LEU A 139 -16.45 -7.02 12.11
C LEU A 139 -15.96 -5.57 12.25
N TRP A 140 -15.86 -4.84 11.14
CA TRP A 140 -15.44 -3.44 11.12
C TRP A 140 -16.60 -2.44 11.34
N GLY A 141 -17.84 -2.91 11.45
CA GLY A 141 -19.01 -2.05 11.68
C GLY A 141 -19.32 -1.05 10.56
N ILE A 142 -18.84 -1.29 9.32
CA ILE A 142 -18.98 -0.34 8.18
C ILE A 142 -20.39 -0.39 7.57
N GLY A 143 -21.19 -1.43 7.87
CA GLY A 143 -22.51 -1.63 7.27
C GLY A 143 -22.40 -1.96 5.77
N SER A 144 -23.34 -1.48 4.94
CA SER A 144 -23.37 -1.76 3.49
C SER A 144 -23.01 -0.56 2.61
N ASP A 145 -22.86 0.63 3.20
CA ASP A 145 -22.64 1.86 2.44
C ASP A 145 -21.25 1.92 1.77
N PRO A 146 -21.08 2.75 0.73
CA PRO A 146 -19.78 2.97 0.11
C PRO A 146 -18.74 3.43 1.13
N ILE A 147 -17.55 2.82 1.08
CA ILE A 147 -16.42 3.24 1.93
C ILE A 147 -15.85 4.56 1.41
N PHE A 148 -15.95 5.68 2.12
CA PHE A 148 -15.52 6.97 1.56
C PHE A 148 -13.98 7.06 1.45
N HIS A 149 -13.23 6.75 2.51
CA HIS A 149 -11.75 6.70 2.53
C HIS A 149 -11.26 5.31 2.95
N LEU A 150 -10.96 4.46 1.96
CA LEU A 150 -10.49 3.10 2.25
C LEU A 150 -9.16 3.09 3.01
N SER A 151 -8.22 3.97 2.65
CA SER A 151 -6.92 4.07 3.32
C SER A 151 -7.06 4.38 4.81
N GLU A 152 -7.98 5.28 5.18
CA GLU A 152 -8.27 5.59 6.58
C GLU A 152 -8.93 4.41 7.29
N GLN A 153 -9.93 3.76 6.67
CA GLN A 153 -10.52 2.55 7.25
C GLN A 153 -9.49 1.46 7.54
N LEU A 154 -8.51 1.26 6.64
CA LEU A 154 -7.41 0.33 6.87
C LEU A 154 -6.58 0.74 8.09
N GLU A 155 -6.21 2.02 8.19
CA GLU A 155 -5.37 2.54 9.27
C GLU A 155 -6.07 2.51 10.64
N GLU A 156 -7.38 2.78 10.71
CA GLU A 156 -8.21 2.64 11.92
C GLU A 156 -8.28 1.18 12.42
N HIS A 157 -8.12 0.24 11.48
CA HIS A 157 -8.13 -1.20 11.72
C HIS A 157 -6.72 -1.81 11.77
N GLY A 158 -5.72 -0.99 12.10
CA GLY A 158 -4.36 -1.41 12.42
C GLY A 158 -3.49 -1.74 11.21
N ILE A 159 -4.00 -1.51 10.00
CA ILE A 159 -3.30 -1.78 8.73
C ILE A 159 -2.76 -0.46 8.20
N LYS A 160 -1.44 -0.28 8.33
CA LYS A 160 -0.77 0.92 7.82
C LYS A 160 -0.81 0.93 6.29
N VAL A 161 -0.85 2.11 5.69
CA VAL A 161 -0.83 2.26 4.24
C VAL A 161 0.32 3.16 3.84
N VAL A 162 1.01 2.80 2.75
CA VAL A 162 2.02 3.65 2.13
C VAL A 162 1.76 3.79 0.64
N MET A 163 1.79 5.03 0.16
CA MET A 163 1.81 5.34 -1.26
C MET A 163 3.26 5.37 -1.74
N LEU A 164 3.62 4.49 -2.66
CA LEU A 164 4.94 4.41 -3.25
C LEU A 164 4.91 4.96 -4.68
N GLU A 165 5.79 5.91 -4.95
CA GLU A 165 6.17 6.27 -6.33
C GLU A 165 6.99 5.12 -6.89
N GLY A 166 6.42 4.34 -7.80
CA GLY A 166 6.92 3.03 -8.16
C GLY A 166 7.01 2.83 -9.66
N PRO A 167 7.87 1.90 -10.11
CA PRO A 167 7.95 1.55 -11.52
C PRO A 167 6.61 0.99 -12.02
N ASN A 168 6.36 1.17 -13.32
CA ASN A 168 5.10 0.80 -13.99
C ASN A 168 4.64 -0.65 -13.83
N ASP A 169 5.48 -1.55 -13.32
CA ASP A 169 5.23 -2.97 -13.08
C ASP A 169 4.79 -3.31 -11.64
N PHE A 170 4.76 -2.32 -10.72
CA PHE A 170 4.22 -2.47 -9.37
C PHE A 170 2.78 -1.95 -9.28
N ASP A 171 1.91 -2.67 -8.58
CA ASP A 171 0.54 -2.22 -8.29
C ASP A 171 0.28 -2.12 -6.79
N GLY A 172 0.66 -3.15 -6.03
CA GLY A 172 0.58 -3.16 -4.57
C GLY A 172 1.22 -4.41 -3.97
N ALA A 173 1.45 -4.37 -2.67
CA ALA A 173 1.95 -5.50 -1.88
C ALA A 173 1.55 -5.34 -0.41
N CYS A 174 1.39 -6.47 0.27
CA CYS A 174 1.20 -6.54 1.72
C CYS A 174 2.46 -7.07 2.41
N ALA A 175 2.87 -6.45 3.51
CA ALA A 175 3.91 -6.94 4.38
C ALA A 175 3.49 -6.78 5.84
N ALA A 176 4.06 -7.58 6.72
CA ALA A 176 3.87 -7.43 8.15
C ALA A 176 5.13 -7.85 8.92
N THR A 177 5.20 -7.49 10.20
CA THR A 177 6.23 -7.97 11.12
C THR A 177 6.06 -9.46 11.43
N ARG A 178 7.12 -10.12 11.91
CA ARG A 178 7.09 -11.56 12.23
C ARG A 178 6.06 -11.96 13.28
N ASP A 179 5.77 -11.07 14.22
CA ASP A 179 4.71 -11.22 15.21
C ASP A 179 3.32 -10.87 14.68
N GLY A 180 3.21 -10.35 13.46
CA GLY A 180 1.95 -9.93 12.85
C GLY A 180 1.35 -8.65 13.44
N HIS A 181 2.05 -7.98 14.38
CA HIS A 181 1.53 -6.81 15.07
C HIS A 181 1.47 -5.55 14.20
N HIS A 182 2.42 -5.39 13.29
CA HIS A 182 2.45 -4.25 12.37
C HIS A 182 2.27 -4.74 10.94
N VAL A 183 1.18 -4.31 10.32
CA VAL A 183 0.81 -4.62 8.94
C VAL A 183 0.95 -3.37 8.09
N LEU A 184 1.45 -3.52 6.88
CA LEU A 184 1.64 -2.45 5.91
C LEU A 184 1.17 -2.90 4.52
N ILE A 185 0.22 -2.17 3.95
CA ILE A 185 -0.14 -2.26 2.53
C ILE A 185 0.57 -1.14 1.78
N ALA A 186 1.37 -1.50 0.79
CA ALA A 186 1.98 -0.56 -0.15
C ALA A 186 1.20 -0.53 -1.46
N LEU A 187 0.97 0.67 -1.98
CA LEU A 187 0.20 0.91 -3.19
C LEU A 187 0.97 1.81 -4.15
N ASN A 188 0.87 1.57 -5.45
CA ASN A 188 1.47 2.45 -6.44
C ASN A 188 0.68 3.76 -6.58
N ALA A 189 1.30 4.90 -6.23
CA ALA A 189 0.70 6.22 -6.26
C ALA A 189 0.38 6.73 -7.68
N GLU A 190 1.02 6.17 -8.71
CA GLU A 190 0.87 6.61 -10.11
C GLU A 190 -0.34 5.96 -10.82
N ARG A 191 -1.14 5.16 -10.10
CA ARG A 191 -2.31 4.49 -10.65
C ARG A 191 -3.58 5.35 -10.47
N PRO A 192 -4.60 5.18 -11.33
CA PRO A 192 -5.90 5.79 -11.11
C PRO A 192 -6.49 5.38 -9.74
N GLY A 193 -7.20 6.30 -9.08
CA GLY A 193 -7.72 6.10 -7.72
C GLY A 193 -8.58 4.85 -7.57
N GLU A 194 -9.40 4.52 -8.56
CA GLU A 194 -10.19 3.28 -8.57
C GLU A 194 -9.32 2.01 -8.57
N ARG A 195 -8.15 2.04 -9.21
CA ARG A 195 -7.22 0.92 -9.26
C ARG A 195 -6.46 0.80 -7.95
N ILE A 196 -5.99 1.93 -7.39
CA ILE A 196 -5.36 1.99 -6.07
C ILE A 196 -6.29 1.39 -5.02
N ARG A 197 -7.53 1.87 -4.99
CA ARG A 197 -8.57 1.43 -4.04
C ARG A 197 -8.89 -0.05 -4.18
N PHE A 198 -9.05 -0.55 -5.42
CA PHE A 198 -9.30 -1.97 -5.65
C PHE A 198 -8.10 -2.83 -5.23
N THR A 199 -6.87 -2.39 -5.54
CA THR A 199 -5.66 -3.07 -5.11
C THR A 199 -5.55 -3.12 -3.59
N ALA A 200 -5.84 -2.02 -2.88
CA ALA A 200 -5.84 -2.00 -1.41
C ALA A 200 -6.83 -3.01 -0.81
N ALA A 201 -8.05 -3.08 -1.33
CA ALA A 201 -9.04 -4.08 -0.90
C ALA A 201 -8.63 -5.52 -1.25
N HIS A 202 -7.89 -5.69 -2.34
CA HIS A 202 -7.34 -6.99 -2.74
C HIS A 202 -6.20 -7.45 -1.81
N GLU A 203 -5.26 -6.56 -1.48
CA GLU A 203 -4.22 -6.84 -0.48
C GLU A 203 -4.82 -7.10 0.92
N LEU A 204 -5.91 -6.42 1.28
CA LEU A 204 -6.69 -6.72 2.49
C LEU A 204 -7.28 -8.14 2.45
N GLY A 205 -7.76 -8.59 1.30
CA GLY A 205 -8.23 -9.97 1.12
C GLY A 205 -7.14 -11.00 1.37
N HIS A 206 -5.95 -10.76 0.83
CA HIS A 206 -4.76 -11.57 1.10
C HIS A 206 -4.41 -11.64 2.59
N TRP A 207 -4.51 -10.52 3.30
CA TRP A 207 -4.25 -10.45 4.73
C TRP A 207 -5.28 -11.23 5.57
N THR A 208 -6.57 -11.08 5.24
CA THR A 208 -7.67 -11.52 6.11
C THR A 208 -8.15 -12.95 5.85
N MET A 209 -8.02 -13.45 4.62
CA MET A 209 -8.49 -14.77 4.24
C MET A 209 -7.45 -15.85 4.52
N ARG A 210 -7.87 -16.94 5.16
CA ARG A 210 -7.12 -18.18 5.24
C ARG A 210 -7.49 -19.05 4.05
N LEU A 211 -6.57 -19.15 3.10
CA LEU A 211 -6.73 -19.96 1.88
C LEU A 211 -5.94 -21.27 2.03
N PRO A 212 -6.47 -22.41 1.59
CA PRO A 212 -5.77 -23.69 1.59
C PRO A 212 -4.39 -23.62 0.93
N GLU A 213 -3.38 -24.27 1.51
CA GLU A 213 -2.01 -24.27 0.97
C GLU A 213 -1.93 -24.92 -0.42
N GLU A 214 -2.74 -25.96 -0.65
CA GLU A 214 -2.87 -26.70 -1.91
C GLU A 214 -3.59 -25.90 -3.02
N MET A 215 -4.19 -24.75 -2.69
CA MET A 215 -4.94 -23.94 -3.65
C MET A 215 -4.00 -23.34 -4.70
N SER A 216 -4.37 -23.48 -5.98
CA SER A 216 -3.58 -22.90 -7.07
C SER A 216 -3.45 -21.38 -6.94
N GLU A 217 -2.31 -20.81 -7.36
CA GLU A 217 -2.10 -19.35 -7.31
C GLU A 217 -3.22 -18.59 -8.03
N ARG A 218 -3.69 -19.13 -9.16
CA ARG A 218 -4.80 -18.57 -9.92
C ARG A 218 -6.08 -18.49 -9.10
N ASP A 219 -6.40 -19.53 -8.34
CA ASP A 219 -7.63 -19.58 -7.54
C ASP A 219 -7.51 -18.69 -6.30
N ARG A 220 -6.32 -18.59 -5.70
CA ARG A 220 -6.04 -17.63 -4.62
C ARG A 220 -6.28 -16.19 -5.08
N GLU A 221 -5.73 -15.82 -6.24
CA GLU A 221 -5.93 -14.49 -6.84
C GLU A 221 -7.41 -14.25 -7.20
N ASN A 222 -8.11 -15.26 -7.72
CA ASN A 222 -9.55 -15.16 -7.99
C ASN A 222 -10.35 -14.90 -6.71
N CYS A 223 -10.02 -15.58 -5.60
CA CYS A 223 -10.64 -15.32 -4.30
C CYS A 223 -10.38 -13.88 -3.84
N CYS A 224 -9.14 -13.38 -3.96
CA CYS A 224 -8.80 -12.01 -3.55
C CYS A 224 -9.48 -10.94 -4.42
N HIS A 225 -9.60 -11.18 -5.74
CA HIS A 225 -10.40 -10.32 -6.62
C HIS A 225 -11.89 -10.32 -6.26
N ARG A 226 -12.44 -11.50 -5.97
CA ARG A 226 -13.84 -11.65 -5.55
C ARG A 226 -14.10 -10.94 -4.22
N PHE A 227 -13.22 -11.14 -3.24
CA PHE A 227 -13.24 -10.44 -1.95
C PHE A 227 -13.20 -8.93 -2.14
N ALA A 228 -12.23 -8.39 -2.89
CA ALA A 228 -12.09 -6.94 -3.08
C ALA A 228 -13.33 -6.31 -3.69
N GLY A 229 -13.92 -6.98 -4.70
CA GLY A 229 -15.15 -6.53 -5.33
C GLY A 229 -16.34 -6.54 -4.38
N ALA A 230 -16.52 -7.61 -3.60
CA ALA A 230 -17.60 -7.74 -2.62
C ALA A 230 -17.45 -6.76 -1.45
N PHE A 231 -16.22 -6.54 -0.98
CA PHE A 231 -15.91 -5.65 0.12
C PHE A 231 -16.19 -4.19 -0.24
N LEU A 232 -15.85 -3.78 -1.46
CA LEU A 232 -16.07 -2.40 -1.94
C LEU A 232 -17.50 -2.16 -2.44
N TYR A 233 -18.16 -3.19 -2.96
CA TYR A 233 -19.51 -3.10 -3.50
C TYR A 233 -20.35 -4.35 -3.14
N PRO A 234 -20.97 -4.34 -1.94
CA PRO A 234 -21.70 -5.47 -1.40
C PRO A 234 -22.87 -5.90 -2.28
N ALA A 235 -23.20 -7.19 -2.30
CA ALA A 235 -24.24 -7.76 -3.17
C ALA A 235 -25.62 -7.09 -2.98
N LYS A 236 -25.98 -6.73 -1.73
CA LYS A 236 -27.19 -5.98 -1.41
C LYS A 236 -27.26 -4.62 -2.12
N CYS A 237 -26.12 -3.93 -2.21
CA CYS A 237 -26.03 -2.63 -2.86
C CYS A 237 -26.08 -2.78 -4.39
N VAL A 238 -25.39 -3.77 -4.93
CA VAL A 238 -25.45 -4.07 -6.38
C VAL A 238 -26.87 -4.39 -6.81
N THR A 239 -27.59 -5.21 -6.05
CA THR A 239 -28.98 -5.57 -6.36
C THR A 239 -29.95 -4.41 -6.16
N GLY A 240 -29.68 -3.51 -5.20
CA GLY A 240 -30.42 -2.25 -5.07
C GLY A 240 -30.26 -1.33 -6.28
N ASP A 241 -29.04 -1.23 -6.82
CA ASP A 241 -28.73 -0.33 -7.94
C ASP A 241 -29.14 -0.89 -9.31
N PHE A 242 -29.04 -2.21 -9.50
CA PHE A 242 -29.23 -2.87 -10.81
C PHE A 242 -30.46 -3.79 -10.89
N GLY A 243 -31.15 -4.01 -9.77
CA GLY A 243 -32.27 -4.93 -9.63
C GLY A 243 -31.84 -6.36 -9.27
N HIS A 244 -32.82 -7.19 -8.93
CA HIS A 244 -32.62 -8.58 -8.47
C HIS A 244 -32.63 -9.63 -9.58
N HIS A 245 -32.97 -9.25 -10.81
CA HIS A 245 -33.17 -10.20 -11.91
C HIS A 245 -32.02 -10.15 -12.93
N PRO A 246 -31.58 -11.29 -13.48
CA PRO A 246 -30.56 -11.33 -14.52
C PRO A 246 -30.98 -10.54 -15.76
N ARG A 247 -30.10 -9.66 -16.25
CA ARG A 247 -30.29 -8.84 -17.44
C ARG A 247 -29.44 -9.34 -18.60
N SER A 248 -29.90 -9.11 -19.82
CA SER A 248 -29.10 -9.36 -21.04
C SER A 248 -28.26 -8.14 -21.45
N LYS A 249 -28.63 -6.94 -20.98
CA LYS A 249 -27.99 -5.66 -21.34
C LYS A 249 -27.96 -4.72 -20.15
N VAL A 250 -26.85 -4.00 -20.03
CA VAL A 250 -26.65 -2.88 -19.09
C VAL A 250 -26.05 -1.72 -19.87
N HIS A 251 -26.55 -0.52 -19.63
CA HIS A 251 -26.04 0.67 -20.28
C HIS A 251 -24.74 1.12 -19.59
N PRO A 252 -23.66 1.50 -20.31
CA PRO A 252 -22.41 1.93 -19.69
C PRO A 252 -22.57 3.09 -18.69
N ARG A 253 -23.58 3.95 -18.87
CA ARG A 253 -23.89 5.02 -17.92
C ARG A 253 -24.29 4.51 -16.54
N GLU A 254 -24.96 3.35 -16.45
CA GLU A 254 -25.29 2.72 -15.16
C GLU A 254 -24.00 2.32 -14.42
N LEU A 255 -23.03 1.75 -15.14
CA LEU A 255 -21.72 1.39 -14.60
C LEU A 255 -20.92 2.63 -14.15
N LEU A 256 -21.01 3.74 -14.90
CA LEU A 256 -20.37 4.99 -14.54
C LEU A 256 -20.98 5.62 -13.28
N ILE A 257 -22.30 5.52 -13.09
CA ILE A 257 -22.98 5.97 -11.87
C ILE A 257 -22.45 5.18 -10.66
N ALA A 258 -22.40 3.85 -10.76
CA ALA A 258 -21.84 3.01 -9.71
C ALA A 258 -20.35 3.29 -9.45
N LYS A 259 -19.55 3.54 -10.50
CA LYS A 259 -18.14 3.98 -10.37
C LYS A 259 -18.00 5.19 -9.46
N ARG A 260 -18.81 6.23 -9.69
CA ARG A 260 -18.78 7.48 -8.89
C ARG A 260 -19.14 7.23 -7.43
N GLN A 261 -20.14 6.37 -7.18
CA GLN A 261 -20.65 6.11 -5.84
C GLN A 261 -19.73 5.22 -5.01
N TYR A 262 -19.22 4.12 -5.58
CA TYR A 262 -18.43 3.12 -4.84
C TYR A 262 -16.91 3.24 -5.04
N GLY A 263 -16.47 4.16 -5.91
CA GLY A 263 -15.06 4.38 -6.22
C GLY A 263 -14.41 3.26 -7.03
N LEU A 264 -15.20 2.48 -7.78
CA LEU A 264 -14.74 1.33 -8.55
C LEU A 264 -14.56 1.66 -10.04
N SER A 265 -13.74 0.90 -10.75
CA SER A 265 -13.71 0.98 -12.22
C SER A 265 -15.03 0.46 -12.82
N MET A 266 -15.43 0.99 -13.97
CA MET A 266 -16.58 0.46 -14.71
C MET A 266 -16.39 -1.02 -15.03
N GLN A 267 -15.15 -1.46 -15.26
CA GLN A 267 -14.81 -2.87 -15.42
C GLN A 267 -15.03 -3.69 -14.15
N ALA A 268 -14.67 -3.17 -12.97
CA ALA A 268 -14.92 -3.84 -11.71
C ALA A 268 -16.42 -3.94 -11.41
N VAL A 269 -17.20 -2.88 -11.68
CA VAL A 269 -18.66 -2.91 -11.58
C VAL A 269 -19.25 -3.95 -12.54
N LEU A 270 -18.83 -3.94 -13.80
CA LEU A 270 -19.28 -4.93 -14.79
C LEU A 270 -18.96 -6.37 -14.34
N ARG A 271 -17.78 -6.56 -13.73
CA ARG A 271 -17.38 -7.85 -13.18
C ARG A 271 -18.25 -8.26 -11.99
N ARG A 272 -18.62 -7.34 -11.09
CA ARG A 272 -19.58 -7.59 -10.00
C ARG A 272 -20.93 -8.06 -10.50
N LEU A 273 -21.46 -7.45 -11.56
CA LEU A 273 -22.72 -7.89 -12.16
C LEU A 273 -22.65 -9.33 -12.69
N LYS A 274 -21.53 -9.70 -13.30
CA LYS A 274 -21.29 -11.09 -13.73
C LYS A 274 -21.17 -12.02 -12.54
N ASP A 275 -20.38 -11.62 -11.55
CA ASP A 275 -20.06 -12.39 -10.36
C ASP A 275 -21.29 -12.71 -9.48
N LEU A 276 -22.32 -11.86 -9.54
CA LEU A 276 -23.63 -12.03 -8.87
C LEU A 276 -24.72 -12.59 -9.80
N ASN A 277 -24.37 -13.04 -11.00
CA ASN A 277 -25.31 -13.56 -12.02
C ASN A 277 -26.41 -12.56 -12.43
N LEU A 278 -26.16 -11.24 -12.29
CA LEU A 278 -27.09 -10.18 -12.69
C LEU A 278 -26.95 -9.78 -14.17
N LEU A 279 -25.90 -10.25 -14.85
CA LEU A 279 -25.68 -10.03 -16.28
C LEU A 279 -25.35 -11.34 -16.99
N SER A 280 -26.03 -11.61 -18.10
CA SER A 280 -25.75 -12.78 -18.93
C SER A 280 -24.33 -12.78 -19.48
N GLU A 281 -23.77 -13.97 -19.75
CA GLU A 281 -22.45 -14.12 -20.39
C GLU A 281 -22.36 -13.35 -21.73
N SER A 282 -23.44 -13.36 -22.51
CA SER A 282 -23.51 -12.61 -23.78
C SER A 282 -23.45 -11.10 -23.56
N GLY A 283 -24.17 -10.58 -22.56
CA GLY A 283 -24.15 -9.17 -22.18
C GLY A 283 -22.78 -8.73 -21.68
N TYR A 284 -22.15 -9.53 -20.81
CA TYR A 284 -20.81 -9.28 -20.29
C TYR A 284 -19.76 -9.23 -21.40
N LYS A 285 -19.76 -10.21 -22.31
CA LYS A 285 -18.85 -10.25 -23.46
C LYS A 285 -19.06 -9.04 -24.38
N SER A 286 -20.31 -8.69 -24.68
CA SER A 286 -20.64 -7.54 -25.52
C SER A 286 -20.10 -6.22 -24.95
N LEU A 287 -20.32 -5.95 -23.66
CA LEU A 287 -19.80 -4.74 -23.00
C LEU A 287 -18.27 -4.74 -22.92
N THR A 288 -17.67 -5.89 -22.68
CA THR A 288 -16.21 -6.04 -22.64
C THR A 288 -15.57 -5.71 -24.00
N ILE A 289 -16.19 -6.14 -25.11
CA ILE A 289 -15.77 -5.76 -26.46
C ILE A 289 -15.94 -4.26 -26.67
N ARG A 290 -17.10 -3.70 -26.31
CA ARG A 290 -17.38 -2.26 -26.42
C ARG A 290 -16.37 -1.40 -25.65
N PHE A 291 -15.97 -1.83 -24.46
CA PHE A 291 -14.93 -1.15 -23.66
C PHE A 291 -13.57 -1.16 -24.36
N SER A 292 -13.27 -2.24 -25.10
CA SER A 292 -12.04 -2.34 -25.88
C SER A 292 -12.08 -1.40 -27.09
N THR A 293 -13.18 -1.42 -27.84
CA THR A 293 -13.40 -0.54 -29.00
C THR A 293 -13.34 0.94 -28.62
N ASN A 294 -13.86 1.30 -27.45
CA ASN A 294 -13.85 2.68 -26.95
C ASN A 294 -12.56 3.07 -26.21
N GLY A 295 -11.57 2.17 -26.10
CA GLY A 295 -10.33 2.44 -25.35
C GLY A 295 -10.46 2.46 -23.82
N TRP A 296 -11.67 2.22 -23.28
CA TRP A 296 -11.96 2.27 -21.85
C TRP A 296 -11.30 1.18 -21.02
N ARG A 297 -10.72 0.15 -21.65
CA ARG A 297 -9.83 -0.79 -20.93
C ARG A 297 -8.57 -0.11 -20.38
N LYS A 298 -8.06 0.91 -21.07
CA LYS A 298 -6.85 1.64 -20.69
C LYS A 298 -7.18 2.93 -19.94
N SER A 299 -8.14 3.69 -20.46
CA SER A 299 -8.55 4.97 -19.90
C SER A 299 -10.06 5.04 -19.84
N GLU A 300 -10.61 4.72 -18.66
CA GLU A 300 -12.05 4.88 -18.42
C GLU A 300 -12.43 6.37 -18.35
N PRO A 301 -13.69 6.72 -18.64
CA PRO A 301 -14.22 8.04 -18.34
C PRO A 301 -14.11 8.36 -16.84
N GLU A 302 -13.81 9.61 -16.52
CA GLU A 302 -13.77 10.13 -15.14
C GLU A 302 -12.81 9.34 -14.23
N PRO A 303 -11.49 9.38 -14.51
CA PRO A 303 -10.51 8.76 -13.60
C PRO A 303 -10.63 9.37 -12.21
N LEU A 304 -10.64 8.54 -11.18
CA LEU A 304 -10.77 9.01 -9.81
C LEU A 304 -9.42 9.42 -9.26
N LEU A 305 -9.42 10.43 -8.40
CA LEU A 305 -8.23 10.85 -7.67
C LEU A 305 -7.85 9.82 -6.61
N CYS A 306 -6.55 9.69 -6.37
CA CYS A 306 -6.03 8.91 -5.25
C CYS A 306 -6.43 9.58 -3.92
N LYS A 307 -6.91 8.78 -2.96
CA LYS A 307 -7.13 9.19 -1.57
C LYS A 307 -6.01 8.64 -0.71
N ALA A 308 -4.97 9.44 -0.49
CA ALA A 308 -3.80 9.07 0.30
C ALA A 308 -4.17 8.81 1.78
N PRO A 309 -3.37 8.01 2.50
CA PRO A 309 -3.50 7.88 3.96
C PRO A 309 -3.05 9.16 4.66
N HIS A 310 -3.72 9.52 5.75
CA HIS A 310 -3.46 10.75 6.50
C HIS A 310 -2.92 10.51 7.92
N ARG A 311 -3.03 9.29 8.46
CA ARG A 311 -2.71 9.04 9.88
C ARG A 311 -1.25 9.27 10.21
N PHE A 312 -0.32 8.83 9.36
CA PHE A 312 1.11 9.04 9.60
C PHE A 312 1.45 10.53 9.69
N GLU A 313 0.99 11.34 8.74
CA GLU A 313 1.20 12.79 8.74
C GLU A 313 0.52 13.46 9.94
N SER A 314 -0.72 13.07 10.25
CA SER A 314 -1.44 13.55 11.44
C SER A 314 -0.67 13.27 12.73
N LEU A 315 -0.11 12.07 12.90
CA LEU A 315 0.70 11.72 14.06
C LEU A 315 2.01 12.51 14.12
N VAL A 316 2.66 12.79 12.99
CA VAL A 316 3.86 13.64 12.99
C VAL A 316 3.53 15.05 13.49
N PHE A 317 2.47 15.67 12.96
CA PHE A 317 2.10 17.02 13.38
C PHE A 317 1.57 17.08 14.81
N ARG A 318 0.79 16.08 15.23
CA ARG A 318 0.35 15.94 16.63
C ARG A 318 1.55 15.82 17.57
N GLY A 319 2.49 14.92 17.27
CA GLY A 319 3.66 14.70 18.11
C GLY A 319 4.57 15.91 18.17
N TYR A 320 4.67 16.68 17.08
CA TYR A 320 5.39 17.95 17.07
C TYR A 320 4.70 19.02 17.92
N ALA A 321 3.37 19.17 17.78
CA ALA A 321 2.56 20.12 18.55
C ALA A 321 2.54 19.83 20.05
N GLU A 322 2.55 18.54 20.44
CA GLU A 322 2.61 18.09 21.83
C GLU A 322 4.04 18.11 22.41
N GLY A 323 5.06 18.45 21.60
CA GLY A 323 6.46 18.48 22.03
C GLY A 323 7.08 17.09 22.25
N LEU A 324 6.43 16.02 21.81
CA LEU A 324 6.92 14.64 21.88
C LEU A 324 8.09 14.39 20.93
N ILE A 325 8.15 15.15 19.82
CA ILE A 325 9.24 15.11 18.84
C ILE A 325 9.70 16.52 18.49
N THR A 326 10.98 16.67 18.16
CA THR A 326 11.56 17.95 17.72
C THR A 326 11.19 18.27 16.28
N GLN A 327 11.33 19.53 15.86
CA GLN A 327 11.14 19.96 14.47
C GLN A 327 12.01 19.15 13.49
N SER A 328 13.28 18.92 13.84
CA SER A 328 14.19 18.11 13.04
C SER A 328 13.70 16.66 12.91
N ARG A 329 13.13 16.09 13.97
CA ARG A 329 12.58 14.73 13.95
C ARG A 329 11.28 14.64 13.14
N ALA A 330 10.42 15.65 13.21
CA ALA A 330 9.23 15.75 12.36
C ALA A 330 9.61 15.85 10.87
N ALA A 331 10.60 16.69 10.54
CA ALA A 331 11.11 16.85 9.18
C ALA A 331 11.71 15.54 8.64
N GLU A 332 12.46 14.83 9.48
CA GLU A 332 12.99 13.49 9.19
C GLU A 332 11.87 12.48 8.91
N PHE A 333 10.81 12.45 9.73
CA PHE A 333 9.67 11.56 9.51
C PHE A 333 8.94 11.87 8.21
N LEU A 334 8.75 13.14 7.86
CA LEU A 334 8.10 13.56 6.62
C LEU A 334 9.03 13.50 5.40
N ARG A 335 10.33 13.27 5.61
CA ARG A 335 11.39 13.38 4.59
C ARG A 335 11.37 14.74 3.88
N LYS A 336 11.12 15.80 4.63
CA LYS A 336 11.15 17.19 4.16
C LYS A 336 12.34 17.91 4.81
N PRO A 337 12.88 18.98 4.21
CA PRO A 337 13.87 19.80 4.89
C PRO A 337 13.23 20.46 6.12
N VAL A 338 14.03 20.73 7.17
CA VAL A 338 13.54 21.36 8.41
C VAL A 338 12.84 22.69 8.12
N THR A 339 13.33 23.44 7.14
CA THR A 339 12.77 24.71 6.68
C THR A 339 11.37 24.60 6.06
N ALA A 340 10.91 23.39 5.70
CA ALA A 340 9.55 23.16 5.22
C ALA A 340 8.52 23.04 6.35
N LEU A 341 8.96 22.95 7.61
CA LEU A 341 8.08 22.97 8.78
C LEU A 341 8.12 24.35 9.40
N ASP A 342 6.97 25.02 9.46
CA ASP A 342 6.85 26.32 10.11
C ASP A 342 7.25 26.22 11.59
N PRO A 343 8.24 27.00 12.06
CA PRO A 343 8.65 27.01 13.46
C PRO A 343 7.55 27.50 14.42
N ASP A 344 6.59 28.30 13.96
CA ASP A 344 5.61 28.98 14.82
C ASP A 344 4.22 28.32 14.84
N PHE A 345 4.06 27.14 14.22
CA PHE A 345 2.75 26.47 14.03
C PHE A 345 1.71 27.30 13.25
N LEU A 346 2.13 28.36 12.55
CA LEU A 346 1.27 29.28 11.79
C LEU A 346 1.10 28.90 10.31
N GLY A 347 1.69 27.77 9.90
CA GLY A 347 1.92 27.44 8.49
C GLY A 347 0.65 27.46 7.62
N ALA A 348 0.79 28.04 6.42
CA ALA A 348 -0.27 28.07 5.42
C ALA A 348 -0.78 26.65 5.12
N LEU A 349 -2.10 26.45 5.25
CA LEU A 349 -2.83 25.23 4.90
C LEU A 349 -2.87 25.00 3.37
N GLU A 350 -1.76 25.17 2.68
CA GLU A 350 -1.71 24.91 1.24
C GLU A 350 -1.61 23.40 0.99
N SER A 351 -2.64 22.90 0.30
CA SER A 351 -2.77 21.55 -0.23
C SER A 351 -1.65 21.26 -1.24
N ALA A 352 -0.78 20.31 -0.90
CA ALA A 352 0.12 19.65 -1.86
C ALA A 352 -0.57 18.46 -2.53
#